data_AF-A0A511DHT0-F1
#
_entry.id   AF-A0A511DHT0-F1
#
_cell.length_a   1.000
_cell.length_b   1.000
_cell.length_c   1.000
_cell.angle_alpha   90.00
_cell.angle_beta   90.00
_cell.angle_gamma   90.00
#
_symmetry.space_group_name_H-M   'P 1'
#
loop_
_entity.id
_entity.type
_entity.pdbx_description
1 polymer ?
#
loop_
_entity_poly.entity_id
_entity_poly.type
_entity_poly.pdbx_seq_one_letter_code
_entity_poly.pdbx_strand_id
1 'polypeptide(L)'
;MPLNPTTLPLTAAPQAALAAASSWASAWVDHPAGTTTEQWLARLRPWTTDEYLGVLGSVDPGNVPASTVTGPPEATRVSPASVQVKVPTDTITLILLVVDDGSGWRVADSDEG
;
A
#
# COMPACT_ATOMS: atom_id res chain seq x y z
N MET A 1 -12.22 -7.95 29.44
CA MET A 1 -10.76 -7.95 29.16
C MET A 1 -10.49 -6.94 28.07
N PRO A 2 -9.46 -6.08 28.17
CA PRO A 2 -9.11 -5.20 27.06
C PRO A 2 -8.57 -6.03 25.90
N LEU A 3 -9.08 -5.81 24.69
CA LEU A 3 -8.54 -6.38 23.46
C LEU A 3 -7.25 -5.64 23.14
N ASN A 4 -6.12 -6.09 23.68
CA ASN A 4 -4.83 -5.54 23.28
C ASN A 4 -4.52 -6.07 21.88
N PRO A 5 -4.32 -5.20 20.87
CA PRO A 5 -3.92 -5.65 19.55
C PRO A 5 -2.57 -6.36 19.67
N THR A 6 -2.53 -7.64 19.31
CA THR A 6 -1.31 -8.44 19.29
C THR A 6 -0.34 -7.83 18.29
N THR A 7 0.78 -7.30 18.79
CA THR A 7 1.86 -6.80 17.96
C THR A 7 2.96 -7.85 17.92
N LEU A 8 3.45 -8.15 16.73
CA LEU A 8 4.53 -9.11 16.47
C LEU A 8 5.86 -8.36 16.22
N PRO A 9 7.01 -9.03 16.36
CA PRO A 9 8.29 -8.48 15.94
C PRO A 9 8.28 -8.08 14.46
N LEU A 10 9.01 -7.02 14.08
CA LEU A 10 9.09 -6.58 12.68
C LEU A 10 9.67 -7.65 11.75
N THR A 11 10.58 -8.48 12.26
CA THR A 11 11.16 -9.61 11.55
C THR A 11 10.15 -10.71 11.22
N ALA A 12 8.96 -10.67 11.82
CA ALA A 12 7.85 -11.57 11.50
C ALA A 12 6.98 -11.06 10.34
N ALA A 13 7.28 -9.90 9.75
CA ALA A 13 6.56 -9.38 8.59
C ALA A 13 6.61 -10.40 7.43
N PRO A 14 5.46 -10.86 6.92
CA PRO A 14 5.44 -11.77 5.79
C PRO A 14 6.05 -11.11 4.55
N GLN A 15 6.95 -11.82 3.87
CA GLN A 15 7.58 -11.30 2.66
C GLN A 15 6.56 -10.99 1.56
N ALA A 16 5.45 -11.75 1.51
CA ALA A 16 4.35 -11.48 0.59
C ALA A 16 3.65 -10.13 0.87
N ALA A 17 3.57 -9.70 2.13
CA ALA A 17 3.02 -8.39 2.50
C ALA A 17 3.91 -7.26 2.01
N LEU A 18 5.22 -7.37 2.21
CA LEU A 18 6.21 -6.39 1.72
C LEU A 18 6.26 -6.36 0.19
N ALA A 19 6.14 -7.51 -0.47
CA ALA A 19 6.07 -7.58 -1.93
C ALA A 19 4.81 -6.89 -2.47
N ALA A 20 3.64 -7.15 -1.88
CA ALA A 20 2.39 -6.48 -2.25
C ALA A 20 2.49 -4.95 -2.08
N ALA A 21 3.04 -4.48 -0.96
CA ALA A 21 3.31 -3.06 -0.72
C ALA A 21 4.23 -2.45 -1.80
N SER A 22 5.33 -3.14 -2.14
CA SER A 22 6.25 -2.66 -3.17
C SER A 22 5.60 -2.60 -4.55
N SER A 23 4.86 -3.65 -4.94
CA SER A 23 4.20 -3.69 -6.25
C SER A 23 3.11 -2.64 -6.37
N TRP A 24 2.32 -2.46 -5.30
CA TRP A 24 1.31 -1.41 -5.22
C TRP A 24 1.93 -0.02 -5.32
N ALA A 25 2.98 0.28 -4.54
CA ALA A 25 3.63 1.59 -4.56
C ALA A 25 4.24 1.92 -5.93
N SER A 26 4.87 0.93 -6.59
CA SER A 26 5.39 1.10 -7.95
C SER A 26 4.30 1.42 -8.98
N ALA A 27 3.12 0.79 -8.86
CA ALA A 27 1.97 1.09 -9.72
C ALA A 27 1.30 2.42 -9.36
N TRP A 28 1.34 2.81 -8.08
CA TRP A 28 0.77 4.07 -7.58
C TRP A 28 1.53 5.28 -8.12
N VAL A 29 2.87 5.25 -8.12
CA VAL A 29 3.72 6.32 -8.67
C VAL A 29 3.79 6.35 -10.19
N ASP A 30 3.40 5.25 -10.87
CA ASP A 30 3.40 5.16 -12.33
C ASP A 30 2.13 5.79 -12.91
N HIS A 31 2.07 7.11 -13.01
CA HIS A 31 0.91 7.84 -13.57
C HIS A 31 1.34 8.84 -14.66
N PRO A 32 1.77 8.38 -15.85
CA PRO A 32 2.15 9.30 -16.91
C PRO A 32 1.00 10.26 -17.28
N ALA A 33 1.34 11.47 -17.73
CA ALA A 33 0.37 12.49 -18.09
C ALA A 33 -0.69 11.93 -19.05
N GLY A 34 -1.97 12.14 -18.72
CA GLY A 34 -3.10 11.60 -19.47
C GLY A 34 -3.60 10.23 -19.01
N THR A 35 -2.99 9.62 -17.98
CA THR A 35 -3.55 8.46 -17.28
C THR A 35 -4.89 8.81 -16.67
N THR A 36 -5.94 8.05 -16.97
CA THR A 36 -7.24 8.23 -16.31
C THR A 36 -7.28 7.52 -14.96
N THR A 37 -8.15 7.96 -14.06
CA THR A 37 -8.37 7.30 -12.77
C THR A 37 -8.69 5.81 -12.97
N GLU A 38 -9.51 5.43 -13.94
CA GLU A 38 -9.85 4.01 -14.18
C GLU A 38 -8.65 3.18 -14.62
N GLN A 39 -7.77 3.72 -15.47
CA GLN A 39 -6.55 3.05 -15.91
C GLN A 39 -5.57 2.86 -14.76
N TRP A 40 -5.46 3.87 -13.90
CA TRP A 40 -4.63 3.81 -12.70
C TRP A 40 -5.17 2.79 -11.69
N LEU A 41 -6.47 2.82 -11.38
CA LEU A 41 -7.13 1.83 -10.52
C LEU A 41 -7.00 0.40 -11.04
N ALA A 42 -7.12 0.20 -12.36
CA ALA A 42 -6.97 -1.13 -12.96
C ALA A 42 -5.58 -1.73 -12.70
N ARG A 43 -4.54 -0.89 -12.65
CA ARG A 43 -3.16 -1.31 -12.31
C ARG A 43 -2.97 -1.58 -10.82
N LEU A 44 -3.70 -0.88 -9.95
CA LEU A 44 -3.65 -1.06 -8.49
C LEU A 44 -4.45 -2.27 -8.02
N ARG A 45 -5.52 -2.63 -8.73
CA ARG A 45 -6.48 -3.67 -8.36
C ARG A 45 -5.88 -5.02 -7.90
N PRO A 46 -4.80 -5.56 -8.51
CA PRO A 46 -4.24 -6.83 -8.08
C PRO A 46 -3.78 -6.87 -6.62
N TRP A 47 -3.36 -5.72 -6.08
CA TRP A 47 -2.78 -5.60 -4.73
C TRP A 47 -3.59 -4.68 -3.82
N THR A 48 -4.81 -4.32 -4.20
CA THR A 48 -5.67 -3.42 -3.41
C THR A 48 -6.93 -4.17 -3.02
N THR A 49 -7.45 -3.92 -1.81
CA THR A 49 -8.78 -4.41 -1.44
C THR A 49 -9.87 -3.71 -2.25
N ASP A 50 -11.01 -4.37 -2.44
CA ASP A 50 -12.12 -3.80 -3.22
C ASP A 50 -12.69 -2.54 -2.51
N GLU A 51 -12.70 -2.52 -1.19
CA GLU A 51 -13.10 -1.36 -0.39
C GLU A 51 -12.17 -0.17 -0.63
N TYR A 52 -10.85 -0.40 -0.63
CA TYR A 52 -9.88 0.68 -0.78
C TYR A 52 -9.78 1.17 -2.23
N LEU A 53 -10.00 0.30 -3.22
CA LEU A 53 -10.19 0.74 -4.61
C LEU A 53 -11.35 1.72 -4.77
N GLY A 54 -12.44 1.52 -4.03
CA GLY A 54 -13.57 2.46 -4.01
C GLY A 54 -13.16 3.85 -3.50
N VAL A 55 -12.29 3.92 -2.49
CA VAL A 55 -11.74 5.19 -1.97
C VAL A 55 -10.84 5.85 -3.01
N LEU A 56 -9.90 5.10 -3.59
CA LEU A 56 -8.97 5.59 -4.60
C LEU A 56 -9.68 6.05 -5.87
N GLY A 57 -10.90 5.60 -6.15
CA GLY A 57 -11.68 6.07 -7.30
C GLY A 57 -12.10 7.53 -7.24
N SER A 58 -11.94 8.19 -6.09
CA SER A 58 -12.09 9.65 -5.96
C SER A 58 -10.79 10.43 -6.19
N VAL A 59 -9.66 9.74 -6.33
CA VAL A 59 -8.34 10.35 -6.50
C VAL A 59 -8.07 10.61 -7.98
N ASP A 60 -7.67 11.84 -8.28
CA ASP A 60 -7.08 12.18 -9.58
C ASP A 60 -5.60 11.77 -9.55
N PRO A 61 -5.13 10.84 -10.41
CA PRO A 61 -3.73 10.45 -10.46
C PRO A 61 -2.79 11.63 -10.73
N GLY A 62 -3.25 12.71 -11.40
CA GLY A 62 -2.46 13.92 -11.60
C GLY A 62 -2.14 14.71 -10.31
N ASN A 63 -2.84 14.42 -9.21
CA ASN A 63 -2.56 15.00 -7.89
C ASN A 63 -1.57 14.17 -7.07
N VAL A 64 -1.15 12.99 -7.55
CA VAL A 64 -0.17 12.15 -6.87
C VAL A 64 1.20 12.83 -6.92
N PRO A 65 1.80 13.22 -5.78
CA PRO A 65 2.98 14.07 -5.77
C PRO A 65 4.28 13.31 -6.11
N ALA A 66 4.27 11.98 -6.01
CA ALA A 66 5.43 11.14 -6.22
C ALA A 66 5.41 10.49 -7.61
N SER A 67 6.60 10.33 -8.19
CA SER A 67 6.78 9.74 -9.53
C SER A 67 7.70 8.51 -9.52
N THR A 68 8.36 8.21 -8.40
CA THR A 68 9.29 7.08 -8.30
C THR A 68 9.44 6.57 -6.87
N VAL A 69 9.50 5.24 -6.70
CA VAL A 69 9.91 4.59 -5.45
C VAL A 69 11.44 4.66 -5.31
N THR A 70 11.94 5.17 -4.19
CA THR A 70 13.38 5.46 -3.99
C THR A 70 14.11 4.44 -3.13
N GLY A 71 13.41 3.46 -2.58
CA GLY A 71 14.00 2.44 -1.71
C GLY A 71 13.06 1.27 -1.41
N PRO A 72 13.53 0.25 -0.68
CA PRO A 72 12.75 -0.93 -0.38
C PRO A 72 11.63 -0.64 0.64
N PRO A 73 10.53 -1.42 0.63
CA PRO A 73 9.51 -1.37 1.67
C PRO A 73 10.07 -1.85 3.03
N GLU A 74 9.68 -1.19 4.11
CA GLU A 74 10.06 -1.56 5.47
C GLU A 74 8.83 -1.70 6.38
N ALA A 75 8.72 -2.81 7.12
CA ALA A 75 7.64 -2.97 8.09
C ALA A 75 7.85 -2.05 9.30
N THR A 76 6.80 -1.33 9.71
CA THR A 76 6.80 -0.45 10.90
C THR A 76 5.93 -1.01 12.03
N ARG A 77 4.93 -1.84 11.69
CA ARG A 77 4.09 -2.56 12.64
C ARG A 77 3.63 -3.88 12.04
N VAL A 78 3.67 -4.97 12.81
CA VAL A 78 3.24 -6.29 12.37
C VAL A 78 2.17 -6.83 13.31
N SER A 79 1.11 -7.39 12.76
CA SER A 79 0.06 -8.13 13.45
C SER A 79 -0.21 -9.46 12.72
N PRO A 80 -0.98 -10.39 13.29
CA PRO A 80 -1.24 -11.69 12.66
C PRO A 80 -1.83 -11.64 11.25
N ALA A 81 -2.63 -10.61 10.92
CA ALA A 81 -3.33 -10.48 9.64
C ALA A 81 -3.15 -9.11 8.99
N SER A 82 -2.22 -8.28 9.51
CA SER A 82 -1.91 -6.98 8.91
C SER A 82 -0.47 -6.55 9.16
N VAL A 83 0.08 -5.79 8.22
CA VAL A 83 1.40 -5.17 8.31
C VAL A 83 1.27 -3.72 7.90
N GLN A 84 1.77 -2.80 8.72
CA GLN A 84 2.02 -1.44 8.30
C GLN A 84 3.42 -1.39 7.67
N VAL A 85 3.51 -0.83 6.47
CA VAL A 85 4.73 -0.80 5.66
C VAL A 85 4.99 0.64 5.24
N LYS A 86 6.21 1.15 5.47
CA LYS A 86 6.65 2.39 4.86
C LYS A 86 7.34 2.11 3.53
N VAL A 87 7.05 2.90 2.50
CA VAL A 87 7.71 2.83 1.19
C VAL A 87 8.21 4.23 0.82
N PRO A 88 9.53 4.45 0.75
CA PRO A 88 10.06 5.76 0.40
C PRO A 88 9.84 6.05 -1.10
N THR A 89 9.37 7.25 -1.40
CA THR A 89 9.27 7.77 -2.78
C THR A 89 10.17 9.00 -2.95
N ASP A 90 10.14 9.62 -4.12
CA ASP A 90 10.90 10.83 -4.44
C ASP A 90 10.35 12.09 -3.74
N THR A 91 9.04 12.15 -3.50
CA THR A 91 8.39 13.33 -2.91
C THR A 91 7.90 13.10 -1.48
N ILE A 92 7.34 11.93 -1.18
CA ILE A 92 6.77 11.58 0.13
C ILE A 92 7.22 10.19 0.62
N THR A 93 6.92 9.84 1.87
CA THR A 93 6.97 8.43 2.29
C THR A 93 5.55 7.89 2.36
N LEU A 94 5.26 6.82 1.62
CA LEU A 94 3.98 6.13 1.72
C LEU A 94 3.94 5.27 2.97
N ILE A 95 2.86 5.38 3.76
CA ILE A 95 2.56 4.50 4.87
C ILE A 95 1.37 3.63 4.48
N LEU A 96 1.62 2.36 4.17
CA LEU A 96 0.62 1.42 3.68
C LEU A 96 0.15 0.51 4.80
N LEU A 97 -1.16 0.28 4.89
CA LEU A 97 -1.73 -0.84 5.63
C LEU A 97 -1.98 -1.99 4.66
N VAL A 98 -1.25 -3.09 4.84
CA VAL A 98 -1.43 -4.33 4.07
C VAL A 98 -2.14 -5.35 4.95
N VAL A 99 -3.19 -5.97 4.45
CA VAL A 99 -4.00 -6.97 5.16
C VAL A 99 -4.00 -8.29 4.41
N ASP A 100 -4.11 -9.38 5.15
CA ASP A 100 -4.40 -10.70 4.61
C ASP A 100 -5.91 -10.93 4.63
N ASP A 101 -6.53 -10.97 3.44
CA ASP A 101 -7.97 -11.21 3.28
C ASP A 101 -8.31 -12.71 3.06
N GLY A 102 -7.31 -13.60 3.18
CA GLY A 102 -7.41 -15.02 2.90
C GLY A 102 -7.22 -15.41 1.43
N SER A 103 -7.25 -14.43 0.51
CA SER A 103 -6.87 -14.59 -0.90
C SER A 103 -5.42 -14.14 -1.17
N GLY A 104 -4.88 -13.31 -0.29
CA GLY A 104 -3.50 -12.83 -0.32
C GLY A 104 -3.34 -11.51 0.43
N TRP A 105 -2.13 -10.97 0.37
CA TRP A 105 -1.81 -9.68 0.97
C TRP A 105 -2.20 -8.54 0.03
N ARG A 106 -3.04 -7.62 0.50
CA ARG A 106 -3.52 -6.45 -0.26
C ARG A 106 -3.44 -5.19 0.57
N VAL A 107 -3.18 -4.06 -0.07
CA VAL A 107 -3.25 -2.72 0.50
C VAL A 107 -4.71 -2.38 0.75
N ALA A 108 -5.01 -2.07 2.01
CA ALA A 108 -6.32 -1.64 2.48
C ALA A 108 -6.37 -0.15 2.83
N ASP A 109 -5.21 0.50 2.97
CA ASP A 109 -5.10 1.93 3.25
C ASP A 109 -3.71 2.45 2.87
N SER A 110 -3.61 3.74 2.54
CA SER A 110 -2.35 4.45 2.36
C SER A 110 -2.45 5.86 2.91
N ASP A 111 -1.41 6.30 3.61
CA ASP A 111 -1.25 7.64 4.17
C ASP A 111 0.12 8.22 3.79
N GLU A 112 0.27 9.53 3.95
CA GLU A 112 1.54 10.24 3.79
C GLU A 112 2.26 10.32 5.15
N GLY A 113 3.55 9.96 5.18
CA GLY A 113 4.40 9.93 6.38
C GLY A 113 5.34 11.11 6.57
#